data_AF-A0A1S4AKJ7-F1
#
_entry.id   AF-A0A1S4AKJ7-F1
#
_cell.length_a   1.000
_cell.length_b   1.000
_cell.length_c   1.000
_cell.angle_alpha   90.00
_cell.angle_beta   90.00
_cell.angle_gamma   90.00
#
_symmetry.space_group_name_H-M   'P 1'
#
loop_
_entity.id
_entity.type
_entity.pdbx_description
1 polymer ?
#
loop_
_entity_poly.entity_id
_entity_poly.type
_entity_poly.pdbx_seq_one_letter_code
_entity_poly.pdbx_strand_id
1 'polypeptide(L)'
;MASLSPVDTFANFDKNKIMKLAKYYPSEFDENKLRELGFQLDNFIVYAQKCDSKFLNLKGIKDLARVMVETKFDQTWTHVYLHVKFTLIITVAAASVERAFSSMKYIKNDLRNRMDEDFLNNCLVCYIERGIFKTVSNDAIIDRFQSMKTRRGQL
;
A
#
# COMPACT_ATOMS: atom_id res chain seq x y z
N MET A 1 15.86 -5.56 5.31
CA MET A 1 15.84 -4.16 4.81
C MET A 1 15.25 -4.13 3.41
N ALA A 2 14.64 -3.02 2.99
CA ALA A 2 14.03 -2.88 1.67
C ALA A 2 15.09 -2.89 0.55
N SER A 3 14.81 -3.59 -0.56
CA SER A 3 15.76 -3.87 -1.64
C SER A 3 16.08 -2.68 -2.55
N LEU A 4 15.39 -1.55 -2.42
CA LEU A 4 15.66 -0.29 -3.12
C LEU A 4 15.85 0.87 -2.12
N SER A 5 16.26 0.56 -0.89
CA SER A 5 16.52 1.58 0.13
C SER A 5 17.71 2.45 -0.30
N PRO A 6 17.62 3.79 -0.27
CA PRO A 6 18.76 4.64 -0.60
C PRO A 6 19.79 4.77 0.54
N VAL A 7 19.46 4.24 1.73
CA VAL A 7 20.33 4.23 2.91
C VAL A 7 21.66 3.56 2.59
N ASP A 8 22.74 4.14 3.12
CA ASP A 8 24.13 3.69 2.91
C ASP A 8 24.46 3.51 1.42
N THR A 9 24.05 4.49 0.60
CA THR A 9 24.32 4.49 -0.85
C THR A 9 23.77 3.24 -1.54
N PHE A 10 22.53 2.88 -1.19
CA PHE A 10 21.86 1.69 -1.70
C PHE A 10 22.57 0.36 -1.36
N ALA A 11 23.18 0.25 -0.18
CA ALA A 11 23.91 -0.96 0.24
C ALA A 11 23.09 -2.27 0.17
N ASN A 12 21.76 -2.17 0.34
CA ASN A 12 20.85 -3.32 0.30
C ASN A 12 20.20 -3.53 -1.07
N PHE A 13 20.74 -2.92 -2.13
CA PHE A 13 20.19 -3.04 -3.48
C PHE A 13 20.15 -4.51 -3.92
N ASP A 14 18.95 -4.99 -4.27
CA ASP A 14 18.75 -6.35 -4.77
C ASP A 14 17.76 -6.33 -5.92
N LYS A 15 18.31 -6.30 -7.14
CA LYS A 15 17.53 -6.29 -8.38
C LYS A 15 16.57 -7.48 -8.45
N ASN A 16 17.00 -8.67 -8.03
CA ASN A 16 16.19 -9.88 -8.16
C ASN A 16 14.95 -9.81 -7.26
N LYS A 17 15.09 -9.28 -6.04
CA LYS A 17 13.94 -9.06 -5.15
C LYS A 17 12.98 -7.99 -5.69
N ILE A 18 13.51 -6.89 -6.23
CA ILE A 18 12.70 -5.83 -6.86
C ILE A 18 11.89 -6.40 -8.03
N MET A 19 12.57 -7.13 -8.92
CA MET A 19 11.95 -7.78 -10.07
C MET A 19 10.91 -8.82 -9.66
N LYS A 20 11.17 -9.59 -8.61
CA LYS A 20 10.21 -10.56 -8.06
C LYS A 20 8.96 -9.87 -7.52
N LEU A 21 9.11 -8.74 -6.82
CA LEU A 21 7.97 -7.98 -6.32
C LEU A 21 7.12 -7.43 -7.47
N ALA A 22 7.76 -6.87 -8.51
CA ALA A 22 7.06 -6.35 -9.69
C ALA A 22 6.22 -7.43 -10.41
N LYS A 23 6.71 -8.67 -10.47
CA LYS A 23 5.98 -9.81 -11.06
C LYS A 23 4.65 -10.14 -10.37
N TYR A 24 4.46 -9.77 -9.11
CA TYR A 24 3.17 -9.97 -8.43
C TYR A 24 2.07 -9.01 -8.90
N TYR A 25 2.42 -7.97 -9.67
CA TYR A 25 1.50 -6.94 -10.13
C TYR A 25 1.46 -6.84 -11.67
N PRO A 26 0.96 -7.88 -12.38
CA PRO A 26 0.98 -7.93 -13.84
C PRO A 26 0.12 -6.86 -14.51
N SER A 27 -0.87 -6.28 -13.81
CA SER A 27 -1.66 -5.15 -14.31
C SER A 27 -0.84 -3.86 -14.44
N GLU A 28 0.22 -3.74 -13.64
CA GLU A 28 1.05 -2.53 -13.55
C GLU A 28 2.37 -2.74 -14.30
N PHE A 29 2.92 -3.96 -14.20
CA PHE A 29 4.15 -4.41 -14.83
C PHE A 29 3.86 -5.59 -15.78
N ASP A 30 3.46 -5.27 -17.01
CA ASP A 30 3.46 -6.23 -18.10
C ASP A 30 4.89 -6.69 -18.46
N GLU A 31 5.02 -7.69 -19.35
CA GLU A 31 6.32 -8.25 -19.72
C GLU A 31 7.31 -7.21 -20.28
N ASN A 32 6.82 -6.24 -21.05
CA ASN A 32 7.64 -5.19 -21.63
C ASN A 32 8.12 -4.22 -20.54
N LYS A 33 7.23 -3.81 -19.64
CA LYS A 33 7.55 -2.96 -18.49
C LYS A 33 8.48 -3.66 -17.50
N LEU A 34 8.38 -4.97 -17.32
CA LEU A 34 9.33 -5.75 -16.52
C LEU A 34 10.72 -5.74 -17.14
N ARG A 35 10.83 -5.91 -18.46
CA ARG A 35 12.11 -5.83 -19.16
C ARG A 35 12.72 -4.43 -19.02
N GLU A 36 11.91 -3.40 -19.24
CA GLU A 36 12.32 -2.00 -19.13
C GLU A 36 12.73 -1.65 -17.69
N LEU A 37 11.94 -2.06 -16.69
CA LEU A 37 12.31 -1.92 -15.27
C LEU A 37 13.68 -2.54 -14.99
N GLY A 38 13.93 -3.75 -15.51
CA GLY A 38 15.21 -4.43 -15.36
C GLY A 38 16.39 -3.61 -15.90
N PHE A 39 16.23 -3.02 -17.08
CA PHE A 39 17.24 -2.15 -17.70
C PHE A 39 17.41 -0.82 -16.94
N GLN A 40 16.29 -0.18 -16.56
CA GLN A 40 16.33 1.06 -15.81
C GLN A 40 17.01 0.88 -14.45
N LEU A 41 16.78 -0.23 -13.75
CA LEU A 41 17.42 -0.51 -12.47
C LEU A 41 18.95 -0.62 -12.58
N ASP A 42 19.47 -1.25 -13.63
CA ASP A 42 20.92 -1.38 -13.84
C ASP A 42 21.60 -0.02 -14.05
N ASN A 43 20.95 0.87 -14.80
CA ASN A 43 21.50 2.20 -15.06
C ASN A 43 21.27 3.15 -13.88
N PHE A 44 20.07 3.10 -13.27
CA PHE A 44 19.69 3.94 -12.14
C PHE A 44 20.63 3.74 -10.95
N ILE A 45 20.95 2.50 -10.58
CA ILE A 45 21.79 2.24 -9.41
C ILE A 45 23.19 2.84 -9.58
N VAL A 46 23.79 2.69 -10.77
CA VAL A 46 25.10 3.27 -11.08
C VAL A 46 25.05 4.80 -11.02
N TYR A 47 24.00 5.39 -11.62
CA TYR A 47 23.81 6.83 -11.61
C TYR A 47 23.61 7.39 -10.20
N ALA A 48 22.71 6.80 -9.42
CA ALA A 48 22.36 7.25 -8.08
C ALA A 48 23.53 7.09 -7.09
N GLN A 49 24.38 6.09 -7.26
CA GLN A 49 25.54 5.87 -6.38
C GLN A 49 26.75 6.75 -6.73
N LYS A 50 26.95 7.10 -8.01
CA LYS A 50 28.22 7.71 -8.47
C LYS A 50 28.10 9.11 -9.04
N CYS A 51 26.94 9.48 -9.58
CA CYS A 51 26.84 10.65 -10.45
C CYS A 51 26.12 11.83 -9.81
N ASP A 52 25.16 11.59 -8.92
CA ASP A 52 24.32 12.67 -8.38
C ASP A 52 24.33 12.69 -6.85
N SER A 53 24.91 13.75 -6.29
CA SER A 53 25.01 13.98 -4.84
C SER A 53 23.64 14.12 -4.17
N LYS A 54 22.57 14.38 -4.92
CA LYS A 54 21.20 14.47 -4.40
C LYS A 54 20.68 13.15 -3.84
N PHE A 55 21.29 12.02 -4.21
CA PHE A 55 20.94 10.71 -3.63
C PHE A 55 21.76 10.35 -2.39
N LEU A 56 22.69 11.21 -1.96
CA LEU A 56 23.49 10.97 -0.76
C LEU A 56 22.66 11.27 0.51
N ASN A 57 22.90 10.47 1.55
CA ASN A 57 22.33 10.65 2.89
C ASN A 57 20.78 10.64 2.98
N LEU A 58 20.10 10.02 2.01
CA LEU A 58 18.65 9.82 2.07
C LEU A 58 18.31 8.81 3.17
N LYS A 59 17.33 9.15 4.02
CA LYS A 59 16.98 8.34 5.21
C LYS A 59 16.01 7.20 4.90
N GLY A 60 15.42 7.19 3.71
CA GLY A 60 14.53 6.11 3.30
C GLY A 60 13.80 6.37 1.99
N ILE A 61 12.87 5.47 1.69
CA ILE A 61 12.16 5.41 0.40
C ILE A 61 11.29 6.65 0.12
N LYS A 62 10.79 7.33 1.17
CA LYS A 62 10.06 8.59 1.04
C LYS A 62 10.95 9.72 0.51
N ASP A 63 12.18 9.81 1.03
CA ASP A 63 13.13 10.83 0.59
C ASP A 63 13.57 10.57 -0.85
N LEU A 64 13.77 9.29 -1.20
CA LEU A 64 14.02 8.87 -2.58
C LEU A 64 12.90 9.33 -3.52
N ALA A 65 11.65 9.06 -3.17
CA ALA A 65 10.50 9.46 -3.98
C ALA A 65 10.43 10.98 -4.17
N ARG A 66 10.77 11.77 -3.14
CA ARG A 66 10.82 13.22 -3.21
C ARG A 66 11.90 13.69 -4.18
N VAL A 67 13.13 13.21 -4.02
CA VAL A 67 14.26 13.58 -4.89
C VAL A 67 13.93 13.27 -6.33
N MET A 68 13.37 12.09 -6.63
CA MET A 68 13.04 11.71 -8.00
C MET A 68 12.05 12.69 -8.67
N VAL A 69 11.08 13.23 -7.93
CA VAL A 69 10.11 14.20 -8.47
C VAL A 69 10.72 15.59 -8.61
N GLU A 70 11.49 16.04 -7.62
CA GLU A 70 12.13 17.36 -7.63
C GLU A 70 13.14 17.49 -8.77
N THR A 71 13.84 16.39 -9.12
CA THR A 71 14.83 16.36 -10.20
C THR A 71 14.27 15.94 -11.56
N LYS A 72 12.96 15.68 -11.66
CA LYS A 72 12.30 15.14 -12.87
C LYS A 72 12.77 13.74 -13.29
N PHE A 73 13.45 13.02 -12.41
CA PHE A 73 13.84 11.63 -12.62
C PHE A 73 12.66 10.65 -12.57
N ASP A 74 11.49 11.08 -12.09
CA ASP A 74 10.24 10.35 -12.27
C ASP A 74 9.87 10.14 -13.75
N GLN A 75 10.36 10.99 -14.65
CA GLN A 75 10.14 10.89 -16.10
C GLN A 75 11.27 10.13 -16.81
N THR A 76 12.50 10.20 -16.29
CA THR A 76 13.66 9.48 -16.84
C THR A 76 13.63 8.00 -16.44
N TRP A 77 13.37 7.72 -15.16
CA TRP A 77 13.37 6.39 -14.56
C TRP A 77 11.95 5.99 -14.18
N THR A 78 11.03 6.11 -15.14
CA THR A 78 9.57 5.96 -14.92
C THR A 78 9.20 4.65 -14.23
N HIS A 79 9.84 3.54 -14.59
CA HIS A 79 9.53 2.23 -14.01
C HIS A 79 10.13 2.06 -12.61
N VAL A 80 11.31 2.62 -12.36
CA VAL A 80 11.90 2.68 -11.01
C VAL A 80 11.02 3.52 -10.10
N TYR A 81 10.59 4.69 -10.57
CA TYR A 81 9.70 5.57 -9.81
C TYR A 81 8.35 4.92 -9.53
N LEU A 82 7.78 4.22 -10.53
CA LEU A 82 6.56 3.42 -10.35
C LEU A 82 6.76 2.39 -9.22
N HIS A 83 7.88 1.66 -9.22
CA HIS A 83 8.19 0.69 -8.17
C HIS A 83 8.32 1.34 -6.77
N VAL A 84 8.96 2.51 -6.69
CA VAL A 84 9.07 3.31 -5.45
C VAL A 84 7.67 3.70 -4.95
N LYS A 85 6.80 4.17 -5.85
CA LYS A 85 5.40 4.52 -5.52
C LYS A 85 4.62 3.31 -5.01
N PHE A 86 4.75 2.15 -5.66
CA PHE A 86 4.14 0.90 -5.20
C PHE A 86 4.60 0.52 -3.80
N THR A 87 5.90 0.57 -3.53
CA THR A 87 6.46 0.26 -2.21
C THR A 87 5.87 1.16 -1.12
N LEU A 88 5.70 2.46 -1.41
CA LEU A 88 5.07 3.41 -0.48
C LEU A 88 3.59 3.07 -0.24
N ILE A 89 2.82 2.82 -1.29
CA ILE A 89 1.39 2.48 -1.19
C ILE A 89 1.20 1.19 -0.39
N ILE A 90 1.96 0.14 -0.70
CA ILE A 90 1.88 -1.15 -0.03
C ILE A 90 2.20 -1.00 1.46
N THR A 91 3.21 -0.20 1.81
CA THR A 91 3.58 0.03 3.21
C THR A 91 2.44 0.70 3.99
N VAL A 92 1.79 1.70 3.39
CA VAL A 92 0.65 2.41 4.01
C VAL A 92 -0.58 1.50 4.12
N ALA A 93 -0.84 0.69 3.09
CA ALA A 93 -1.93 -0.27 3.07
C ALA A 93 -1.71 -1.35 4.15
N ALA A 94 -0.50 -1.93 4.23
CA ALA A 94 -0.14 -2.92 5.23
C ALA A 94 -0.31 -2.39 6.65
N ALA A 95 0.21 -1.20 6.95
CA ALA A 95 0.04 -0.57 8.27
C ALA A 95 -1.43 -0.30 8.61
N SER A 96 -2.26 0.03 7.62
CA SER A 96 -3.69 0.25 7.81
C SER A 96 -4.41 -1.06 8.14
N VAL A 97 -4.06 -2.14 7.45
CA VAL A 97 -4.58 -3.49 7.70
C VAL A 97 -4.15 -3.97 9.09
N GLU A 98 -2.86 -3.89 9.44
CA GLU A 98 -2.35 -4.28 10.76
C GLU A 98 -3.05 -3.53 11.91
N ARG A 99 -3.25 -2.21 11.76
CA ARG A 99 -3.99 -1.41 12.74
C ARG A 99 -5.45 -1.86 12.88
N ALA A 100 -6.11 -2.22 11.79
CA ALA A 100 -7.49 -2.71 11.80
C ALA A 100 -7.58 -4.06 12.53
N PHE A 101 -6.67 -4.99 12.22
CA PHE A 101 -6.57 -6.28 12.92
C PHE A 101 -6.20 -6.14 14.40
N SER A 102 -5.32 -5.19 14.75
CA SER A 102 -4.99 -4.89 16.15
C SER A 102 -6.22 -4.38 16.92
N SER A 103 -7.00 -3.48 16.32
CA SER A 103 -8.25 -2.99 16.91
C SER A 103 -9.26 -4.12 17.11
N MET A 104 -9.37 -5.03 16.14
CA MET A 104 -10.25 -6.19 16.22
C MET A 104 -9.80 -7.17 17.31
N LYS A 105 -8.48 -7.43 17.42
CA LYS A 105 -7.91 -8.26 18.48
C LYS A 105 -8.24 -7.68 19.86
N TYR A 106 -8.10 -6.37 20.04
CA TYR A 106 -8.45 -5.68 21.28
C TYR A 106 -9.95 -5.87 21.63
N ILE A 107 -10.85 -5.64 20.66
CA ILE A 107 -12.30 -5.82 20.88
C ILE A 107 -12.64 -7.27 21.20
N LYS A 108 -12.12 -8.24 20.45
CA LYS A 108 -12.47 -9.67 20.63
C LYS A 108 -11.90 -10.22 21.94
N ASN A 109 -10.61 -10.00 22.18
CA ASN A 109 -9.89 -10.70 23.25
C ASN A 109 -9.84 -9.88 24.54
N ASP A 110 -9.42 -8.61 24.46
CA ASP A 110 -9.13 -7.81 25.65
C ASP A 110 -10.42 -7.30 26.31
N LEU A 111 -11.42 -6.93 25.50
CA LEU A 111 -12.77 -6.60 25.97
C LEU A 111 -13.66 -7.84 26.15
N ARG A 112 -13.15 -9.04 25.85
CA ARG A 112 -13.86 -10.33 25.96
C ARG A 112 -15.23 -10.33 25.28
N ASN A 113 -15.28 -9.74 24.09
CA ASN A 113 -16.53 -9.62 23.35
C ASN A 113 -17.02 -11.01 22.89
N ARG A 114 -18.28 -11.32 23.17
CA ARG A 114 -18.95 -12.56 22.73
C ARG A 114 -19.60 -12.45 21.36
N MET A 115 -19.48 -11.31 20.68
CA MET A 115 -19.99 -11.16 19.31
C MET A 115 -19.37 -12.21 18.40
N ASP A 116 -20.23 -12.71 17.52
CA ASP A 116 -19.85 -13.69 16.51
C ASP A 116 -18.77 -13.13 15.59
N GLU A 117 -17.91 -14.02 15.12
CA GLU A 117 -16.76 -13.66 14.27
C GLU A 117 -17.20 -13.05 12.94
N ASP A 118 -18.27 -13.55 12.33
CA ASP A 118 -18.78 -13.01 11.08
C ASP A 118 -19.33 -11.59 11.28
N PHE A 119 -20.02 -11.34 12.39
CA PHE A 119 -20.49 -10.00 12.72
C PHE A 119 -19.34 -9.03 12.93
N LEU A 120 -18.31 -9.44 13.67
CA LEU A 120 -17.13 -8.60 13.91
C LEU A 120 -16.34 -8.32 12.61
N ASN A 121 -16.24 -9.31 11.72
CA ASN A 121 -15.66 -9.15 10.38
C ASN A 121 -16.46 -8.15 9.54
N ASN A 122 -17.79 -8.21 9.58
CA ASN A 122 -18.64 -7.23 8.90
C ASN A 122 -18.43 -5.80 9.46
N CYS A 123 -18.27 -5.65 10.78
CA CYS A 123 -17.93 -4.36 11.38
C CYS A 123 -16.55 -3.83 10.94
N LEU A 124 -15.59 -4.72 10.69
CA LEU A 124 -14.26 -4.34 10.19
C LEU A 124 -14.34 -3.66 8.83
N VAL A 125 -15.20 -4.16 7.93
CA VAL A 125 -15.45 -3.54 6.62
C VAL A 125 -15.99 -2.12 6.80
N CYS A 126 -16.98 -1.93 7.66
CA CYS A 126 -17.52 -0.59 7.97
C CYS A 126 -16.46 0.35 8.59
N TYR A 127 -15.50 -0.19 9.36
CA TYR A 127 -14.43 0.59 9.96
C TYR A 127 -13.35 1.01 8.94
N ILE A 128 -12.93 0.09 8.07
CA ILE A 128 -11.96 0.37 7.00
C ILE A 128 -12.57 1.37 6.02
N GLU A 129 -13.80 1.12 5.59
CA GLU A 129 -14.54 1.95 4.64
C GLU A 129 -15.36 3.07 5.30
N ARG A 130 -14.98 3.49 6.51
CA ARG A 130 -15.72 4.50 7.29
C ARG A 130 -15.98 5.80 6.53
N GLY A 131 -15.12 6.15 5.57
CA GLY A 131 -15.31 7.33 4.71
C GLY A 131 -16.52 7.17 3.79
N ILE A 132 -16.63 6.01 3.14
CA ILE A 132 -17.77 5.65 2.29
C ILE A 132 -19.02 5.44 3.15
N PHE A 133 -18.88 4.74 4.27
CA PHE A 133 -20.00 4.48 5.19
C PHE A 133 -20.65 5.77 5.70
N LYS A 134 -19.85 6.82 5.96
CA LYS A 134 -20.36 8.15 6.33
C LYS A 134 -21.22 8.83 5.26
N THR A 135 -21.07 8.45 3.99
CA THR A 135 -21.88 9.02 2.90
C THR A 135 -23.25 8.36 2.77
N VAL A 136 -23.46 7.20 3.40
CA VAL A 136 -24.73 6.49 3.39
C VAL A 136 -25.63 7.08 4.49
N SER A 137 -26.85 7.50 4.13
CA SER A 137 -27.81 8.03 5.10
C SER A 137 -28.42 6.91 5.94
N ASN A 138 -28.74 7.21 7.21
CA ASN A 138 -29.43 6.27 8.09
C ASN A 138 -30.81 5.88 7.52
N ASP A 139 -31.50 6.82 6.88
CA ASP A 139 -32.80 6.56 6.25
C ASP A 139 -32.67 5.52 5.13
N ALA A 140 -31.65 5.61 4.28
CA ALA A 140 -31.40 4.62 3.23
C ALA A 140 -31.10 3.22 3.80
N ILE A 141 -30.40 3.16 4.95
CA ILE A 141 -30.13 1.89 5.65
C ILE A 141 -31.44 1.31 6.20
N ILE A 142 -32.27 2.14 6.83
CA ILE A 142 -33.56 1.75 7.40
C ILE A 142 -34.49 1.24 6.30
N ASP A 143 -34.66 1.99 5.22
CA ASP A 143 -35.51 1.62 4.08
C ASP A 143 -35.06 0.31 3.45
N ARG A 144 -33.75 0.15 3.23
CA ARG A 144 -33.17 -1.08 2.70
C ARG A 144 -33.41 -2.25 3.65
N PHE A 145 -33.21 -2.08 4.96
CA PHE A 145 -33.45 -3.12 5.95
C PHE A 145 -34.94 -3.53 6.02
N GLN A 146 -35.86 -2.56 5.96
CA GLN A 146 -37.30 -2.81 5.93
C GLN A 146 -37.71 -3.55 4.65
N SER A 147 -37.12 -3.20 3.51
CA SER A 147 -37.38 -3.84 2.20
C SER A 147 -36.92 -5.31 2.12
N MET A 148 -36.00 -5.74 2.98
CA MET A 148 -35.48 -7.12 2.98
C MET A 148 -36.45 -8.17 3.58
N LYS A 149 -37.67 -7.82 4.01
CA LYS A 149 -38.46 -8.74 4.85
C LYS A 149 -39.07 -9.96 4.13
N THR A 150 -38.81 -11.10 4.76
CA THR A 150 -39.82 -12.01 5.35
C THR A 150 -39.74 -12.14 6.89
N ARG A 151 -39.13 -11.19 7.64
CA ARG A 151 -39.11 -11.26 9.11
C ARG A 151 -39.90 -10.14 9.78
N ARG A 152 -41.17 -10.40 10.12
CA ARG A 152 -42.00 -9.52 10.96
C ARG A 152 -41.48 -9.49 12.42
N GLY A 153 -40.50 -8.64 12.69
CA GLY A 153 -40.36 -7.97 13.99
C GLY A 153 -40.94 -6.56 13.85
N GLN A 154 -42.01 -6.25 14.57
CA GLN A 154 -42.49 -4.88 14.76
C GLN A 154 -41.56 -4.21 15.79
N LEU A 155 -41.06 -3.03 15.47
CA LEU A 155 -40.46 -2.11 16.44
C LEU A 155 -41.56 -1.49 17.28
#